data_AF-R5EJJ2-F1
#
_entry.id   AF-R5EJJ2-F1
#
_cell.length_a   1.000
_cell.length_b   1.000
_cell.length_c   1.000
_cell.angle_alpha   90.00
_cell.angle_beta   90.00
_cell.angle_gamma   90.00
#
_symmetry.space_group_name_H-M   'P 1'
#
loop_
_entity.id
_entity.type
_entity.pdbx_description
1 polymer ?
#
loop_
_entity_poly.entity_id
_entity_poly.type
_entity_poly.pdbx_seq_one_letter_code
_entity_poly.pdbx_strand_id
1 'polypeptide(L)'
;MEAEMTLRPMTAAEQMYSYSQSQQISMQTGLIGYLRADMDNSGKVFFSSWNGFRDSLKSEDFKQEFDEVLNELREDGNLLHDRNTLGRYCHRTPDSSFHNDRNEYGTNHYLYRCYKPGIRETQIDLLKEKILAGTATRSDITRVTRRLGDEIAKVYGFSIPRTRQPVSKER
;
A
#
# COMPACT_ATOMS: atom_id res chain seq x y z
N MET A 1 -9.16 8.78 -16.20
CA MET A 1 -8.97 9.78 -15.12
C MET A 1 -8.42 9.00 -13.95
N GLU A 2 -7.10 9.03 -13.83
CA GLU A 2 -6.28 8.13 -13.00
C GLU A 2 -6.59 8.32 -11.52
N ALA A 3 -6.64 7.20 -10.80
CA ALA A 3 -6.79 7.23 -9.35
C ALA A 3 -5.51 7.83 -8.76
N GLU A 4 -5.63 9.00 -8.11
CA GLU A 4 -4.47 9.65 -7.48
C GLU A 4 -3.87 8.75 -6.42
N MET A 5 -2.60 8.38 -6.62
CA MET A 5 -1.84 7.55 -5.71
C MET A 5 -1.54 8.31 -4.40
N THR A 6 -2.43 8.24 -3.42
CA THR A 6 -2.16 8.86 -2.11
C THR A 6 -1.28 7.95 -1.25
N LEU A 7 -0.02 8.33 -1.09
CA LEU A 7 0.91 7.76 -0.12
C LEU A 7 0.78 8.48 1.22
N ARG A 8 0.82 7.72 2.32
CA ARG A 8 0.84 8.30 3.66
C ARG A 8 1.64 7.46 4.65
N PRO A 9 2.13 8.05 5.75
CA PRO A 9 2.97 7.34 6.70
C PRO A 9 2.25 6.11 7.28
N MET A 10 2.97 4.99 7.41
CA MET A 10 2.48 3.83 8.15
C MET A 10 2.26 4.23 9.62
N THR A 11 1.17 3.76 10.21
CA THR A 11 0.98 3.83 11.67
C THR A 11 1.73 2.70 12.36
N ALA A 12 2.01 2.85 13.66
CA ALA A 12 2.62 1.79 14.46
C ALA A 12 1.84 0.45 14.37
N ALA A 13 0.51 0.51 14.33
CA ALA A 13 -0.32 -0.68 14.19
C ALA A 13 -0.13 -1.38 12.84
N GLU A 14 0.12 -0.64 11.76
CA GLU A 14 0.32 -1.20 10.42
C GLU A 14 1.74 -1.72 10.22
N GLN A 15 2.73 -1.12 10.90
CA GLN A 15 4.08 -1.65 10.94
C GLN A 15 4.10 -3.07 11.54
N MET A 16 3.21 -3.37 12.50
CA MET A 16 3.05 -4.73 13.04
C MET A 16 2.52 -5.75 12.01
N TYR A 17 2.14 -5.34 10.81
CA TYR A 17 1.73 -6.23 9.71
C TYR A 17 2.60 -6.03 8.46
N SER A 18 3.79 -5.45 8.62
CA SER A 18 4.77 -5.24 7.55
C SER A 18 5.84 -6.34 7.53
N TYR A 19 6.88 -6.14 6.72
CA TYR A 19 8.02 -7.07 6.60
C TYR A 19 8.79 -7.33 7.89
N SER A 20 8.63 -6.48 8.90
CA SER A 20 9.27 -6.65 10.22
C SER A 20 8.71 -7.85 11.00
N GLN A 21 7.60 -8.43 10.55
CA GLN A 21 6.99 -9.62 11.15
C GLN A 21 7.66 -10.94 10.74
N SER A 22 7.41 -11.99 11.53
CA SER A 22 7.86 -13.33 11.19
C SER A 22 7.24 -13.79 9.86
N GLN A 23 8.02 -14.51 9.04
CA GLN A 23 7.52 -15.05 7.78
C GLN A 23 6.25 -15.90 7.96
N GLN A 24 6.16 -16.62 9.08
CA GLN A 24 5.02 -17.48 9.39
C GLN A 24 3.72 -16.68 9.54
N ILE A 25 3.76 -15.52 10.22
CA ILE A 25 2.60 -14.63 10.36
C ILE A 25 2.26 -13.99 9.00
N SER A 26 3.27 -13.51 8.27
CA SER A 26 3.10 -12.91 6.94
C SER A 26 2.43 -13.85 5.93
N MET A 27 2.76 -15.14 5.96
CA MET A 27 2.10 -16.15 5.13
C MET A 27 0.65 -16.40 5.53
N GLN A 28 0.32 -16.32 6.82
CA GLN A 28 -1.02 -16.58 7.35
C GLN A 28 -2.00 -15.41 7.18
N THR A 29 -1.50 -14.17 7.02
CA THR A 29 -2.34 -12.97 6.91
C THR A 29 -2.72 -12.62 5.46
N GLY A 30 -2.28 -13.39 4.47
CA GLY A 30 -2.58 -13.14 3.06
C GLY A 30 -1.76 -12.01 2.43
N LEU A 31 -0.64 -11.63 3.05
CA LEU A 31 0.33 -10.71 2.47
C LEU A 31 0.89 -11.33 1.18
N ILE A 32 0.72 -10.65 0.04
CA ILE A 32 1.24 -11.13 -1.26
C ILE A 32 2.75 -10.91 -1.33
N GLY A 33 3.20 -9.77 -0.84
CA GLY A 33 4.61 -9.39 -0.74
C GLY A 33 4.75 -7.91 -0.39
N TYR A 34 5.99 -7.45 -0.32
CA TYR A 34 6.31 -6.04 -0.07
C TYR A 34 7.54 -5.61 -0.89
N LEU A 35 7.59 -4.32 -1.18
CA LEU A 35 8.76 -3.67 -1.76
C LEU A 35 9.68 -3.20 -0.63
N ARG A 36 10.95 -3.55 -0.70
CA ARG A 36 12.02 -2.88 0.04
C ARG A 36 12.87 -2.11 -0.95
N ALA A 37 13.25 -0.90 -0.62
CA ALA A 37 13.99 -0.08 -1.56
C ALA A 37 14.92 0.90 -0.87
N ASP A 38 15.92 1.34 -1.62
CA ASP A 38 16.95 2.26 -1.16
C ASP A 38 17.45 3.14 -2.33
N MET A 39 18.11 4.22 -1.99
CA MET A 39 18.79 5.10 -2.93
C MET A 39 20.25 4.67 -3.09
N ASP A 40 20.72 4.67 -4.33
CA ASP A 40 22.11 4.44 -4.67
C ASP A 40 23.06 5.47 -4.04
N ASN A 41 24.38 5.26 -4.12
CA ASN A 41 25.34 6.19 -3.51
C ASN A 41 25.20 7.63 -4.03
N SER A 42 24.80 7.82 -5.30
CA SER A 42 24.57 9.17 -5.86
C SER A 42 23.32 9.86 -5.29
N GLY A 43 22.38 9.09 -4.71
CA GLY A 43 21.12 9.60 -4.19
C GLY A 43 20.11 9.96 -5.27
N LYS A 44 20.35 9.54 -6.52
CA LYS A 44 19.52 9.84 -7.69
C LYS A 44 18.88 8.61 -8.30
N VAL A 45 19.38 7.41 -7.99
CA VAL A 45 18.87 6.16 -8.54
C VAL A 45 18.17 5.38 -7.44
N PHE A 46 16.89 5.08 -7.66
CA PHE A 46 16.07 4.29 -6.77
C PHE A 46 16.14 2.80 -7.13
N PHE A 47 16.73 1.99 -6.24
CA PHE A 47 16.82 0.54 -6.37
C PHE A 47 15.82 -0.12 -5.44
N SER A 48 15.11 -1.13 -5.95
CA SER A 48 14.11 -1.85 -5.18
C SER A 48 14.24 -3.36 -5.32
N SER A 49 13.69 -4.07 -4.35
CA SER A 49 13.59 -5.51 -4.30
C SER A 49 12.17 -5.89 -3.88
N TRP A 50 11.57 -6.83 -4.61
CA TRP A 50 10.28 -7.41 -4.25
C TRP A 50 10.49 -8.66 -3.39
N ASN A 51 9.87 -8.68 -2.21
CA ASN A 51 9.87 -9.83 -1.33
C ASN A 51 8.48 -10.47 -1.39
N GLY A 52 8.37 -11.58 -2.11
CA GLY A 52 7.12 -12.30 -2.31
C GLY A 52 6.89 -13.36 -1.23
N PHE A 53 5.64 -13.45 -0.75
CA PHE A 53 5.15 -14.59 0.04
C PHE A 53 4.17 -15.44 -0.77
N ARG A 54 3.65 -14.91 -1.88
CA ARG A 54 2.74 -15.61 -2.81
C ARG A 54 3.10 -15.30 -4.26
N ASP A 55 4.22 -15.83 -4.73
CA ASP A 55 4.73 -15.56 -6.08
C ASP A 55 3.77 -15.96 -7.21
N SER A 56 2.90 -16.93 -6.97
CA SER A 56 1.84 -17.31 -7.93
C SER A 56 0.83 -16.19 -8.21
N LEU A 57 0.76 -15.16 -7.36
CA LEU A 57 -0.08 -13.97 -7.56
C LEU A 57 0.67 -12.80 -8.21
N LYS A 58 1.98 -12.93 -8.46
CA LYS A 58 2.80 -11.92 -9.13
C LYS A 58 2.77 -12.14 -10.65
N SER A 59 1.59 -11.96 -11.25
CA SER A 59 1.41 -12.05 -12.70
C SER A 59 2.25 -11.01 -13.45
N GLU A 60 2.45 -11.19 -14.76
CA GLU A 60 3.11 -10.17 -15.59
C GLU A 60 2.33 -8.85 -15.58
N ASP A 61 1.00 -8.90 -15.66
CA ASP A 61 0.15 -7.70 -15.58
C ASP A 61 0.35 -6.96 -14.25
N PHE A 62 0.41 -7.68 -13.13
CA PHE A 62 0.69 -7.07 -11.82
C PHE A 62 2.07 -6.40 -11.82
N LYS A 63 3.10 -7.04 -12.39
CA LYS A 63 4.44 -6.44 -12.49
C LYS A 63 4.41 -5.16 -13.30
N GLN A 64 3.71 -5.15 -14.43
CA GLN A 64 3.62 -3.99 -15.31
C GLN A 64 2.90 -2.82 -14.63
N GLU A 65 1.71 -3.05 -14.05
CA GLU A 65 0.99 -2.02 -13.29
C GLU A 65 1.83 -1.51 -12.09
N PHE A 66 2.54 -2.41 -11.42
CA PHE A 66 3.38 -2.06 -10.29
C PHE A 66 4.62 -1.25 -10.71
N ASP A 67 5.21 -1.54 -11.86
CA ASP A 67 6.33 -0.78 -12.42
C ASP A 67 5.89 0.62 -12.87
N GLU A 68 4.69 0.77 -13.42
CA GLU A 68 4.10 2.09 -13.74
C GLU A 68 3.98 2.95 -12.47
N VAL A 69 3.45 2.37 -11.39
CA VAL A 69 3.35 3.02 -10.08
C VAL A 69 4.73 3.43 -9.54
N LEU A 70 5.74 2.57 -9.65
CA LEU A 70 7.10 2.90 -9.21
C LEU A 70 7.73 4.00 -10.05
N ASN A 71 7.48 4.01 -11.36
CA ASN A 71 7.98 5.04 -12.26
C ASN A 71 7.34 6.40 -11.97
N GLU A 72 6.03 6.44 -11.73
CA GLU A 72 5.35 7.66 -11.30
C GLU A 72 5.97 8.23 -10.01
N LEU A 73 6.25 7.37 -9.02
CA LEU A 73 6.88 7.82 -7.77
C LEU A 73 8.31 8.36 -7.92
N ARG A 74 9.01 8.01 -9.01
CA ARG A 74 10.36 8.50 -9.35
C ARG A 74 10.35 9.85 -10.07
N GLU A 75 9.21 10.26 -10.61
CA GLU A 75 9.06 11.55 -11.30
C GLU A 75 9.40 12.74 -10.39
N ASP A 76 9.80 13.85 -11.02
CA ASP A 76 10.24 15.08 -10.36
C ASP A 76 9.21 15.55 -9.32
N GLY A 77 9.65 15.69 -8.07
CA GLY A 77 8.80 16.13 -6.95
C GLY A 77 8.04 15.03 -6.21
N ASN A 78 8.11 13.77 -6.66
CA ASN A 78 7.50 12.63 -5.97
C ASN A 78 8.44 11.95 -4.98
N LEU A 79 7.87 11.08 -4.13
CA LEU A 79 8.54 10.51 -2.95
C LEU A 79 9.89 9.86 -3.25
N LEU A 80 10.00 9.18 -4.39
CA LEU A 80 11.17 8.39 -4.78
C LEU A 80 12.06 9.09 -5.81
N HIS A 81 11.87 10.39 -6.00
CA HIS A 81 12.64 11.18 -6.96
C HIS A 81 14.14 11.24 -6.60
N ASP A 82 14.46 11.56 -5.35
CA ASP A 82 15.84 11.71 -4.90
C ASP A 82 15.96 11.50 -3.37
N ARG A 83 17.19 11.25 -2.90
CA ARG A 83 17.49 11.03 -1.47
C ARG A 83 17.06 12.19 -0.57
N ASN A 84 17.21 13.43 -1.01
CA ASN A 84 16.79 14.59 -0.20
C ASN A 84 15.28 14.65 -0.07
N THR A 85 14.53 14.35 -1.13
CA THR A 85 13.07 14.31 -1.11
C THR A 85 12.57 13.19 -0.18
N LEU A 86 13.14 11.99 -0.30
CA LEU A 86 12.86 10.87 0.60
C LEU A 86 13.25 11.19 2.05
N GLY A 87 14.43 11.75 2.28
CA GLY A 87 14.92 12.13 3.61
C GLY A 87 14.06 13.21 4.27
N ARG A 88 13.60 14.21 3.51
CA ARG A 88 12.63 15.22 3.96
C ARG A 88 11.30 14.59 4.36
N TYR A 89 10.83 13.59 3.63
CA TYR A 89 9.64 12.84 4.02
C TYR A 89 9.86 12.12 5.35
N CYS A 90 10.90 11.29 5.46
CA CYS A 90 11.21 10.54 6.68
C CYS A 90 11.35 11.44 7.92
N HIS A 91 12.02 12.59 7.78
CA HIS A 91 12.17 13.55 8.87
C HIS A 91 10.83 14.15 9.34
N ARG A 92 9.86 14.34 8.43
CA ARG A 92 8.52 14.86 8.74
C ARG A 92 7.57 13.78 9.27
N THR A 93 7.96 12.52 9.19
CA THR A 93 7.11 11.37 9.53
C THR A 93 7.79 10.46 10.56
N PRO A 94 8.30 11.00 11.69
CA PRO A 94 9.06 10.22 12.67
C PRO A 94 8.27 9.02 13.20
N ASP A 95 6.95 9.14 13.35
CA ASP A 95 6.05 8.09 13.82
C ASP A 95 6.00 6.86 12.90
N SER A 96 6.44 6.99 11.64
CA SER A 96 6.53 5.89 10.69
C SER A 96 7.87 5.16 10.72
N SER A 97 8.80 5.57 11.58
CA SER A 97 10.08 4.90 11.78
C SER A 97 9.88 3.51 12.38
N PHE A 98 10.68 2.55 11.94
CA PHE A 98 10.79 1.22 12.55
C PHE A 98 11.73 1.20 13.76
N HIS A 99 12.38 2.33 14.09
CA HIS A 99 13.28 2.47 15.24
C HIS A 99 14.40 1.42 15.28
N ASN A 100 14.93 1.07 14.11
CA ASN A 100 16.03 0.12 13.95
C ASN A 100 17.34 0.82 13.57
N ASP A 101 18.43 0.06 13.57
CA ASP A 101 19.80 0.50 13.22
C ASP A 101 19.94 0.97 11.76
N ARG A 102 18.96 0.66 10.91
CA ARG A 102 18.92 1.00 9.48
C ARG A 102 18.11 2.23 9.16
N ASN A 103 17.47 2.86 10.16
CA ASN A 103 16.65 4.07 10.01
C ASN A 103 15.56 3.91 8.92
N GLU A 104 14.87 2.76 8.92
CA GLU A 104 13.82 2.45 7.95
C GLU A 104 12.48 3.14 8.32
N TYR A 105 11.74 3.63 7.32
CA TYR A 105 10.44 4.31 7.48
C TYR A 105 9.37 3.64 6.61
N GLY A 106 8.16 3.49 7.15
CA GLY A 106 7.02 2.86 6.46
C GLY A 106 6.11 3.87 5.76
N THR A 107 5.75 3.59 4.51
CA THR A 107 4.69 4.31 3.80
C THR A 107 3.62 3.33 3.34
N ASN A 108 2.36 3.68 3.58
CA ASN A 108 1.19 2.90 3.22
C ASN A 108 0.45 3.52 2.04
N HIS A 109 -0.03 2.64 1.16
CA HIS A 109 -1.03 2.99 0.16
C HIS A 109 -2.35 2.29 0.52
N TYR A 110 -3.42 3.07 0.68
CA TYR A 110 -4.70 2.56 1.17
C TYR A 110 -5.48 1.77 0.11
N LEU A 111 -5.17 0.48 -0.01
CA LEU A 111 -6.07 -0.48 -0.65
C LEU A 111 -6.44 -1.66 0.26
N TYR A 112 -6.26 -1.52 1.58
CA TYR A 112 -6.75 -2.54 2.52
C TYR A 112 -8.27 -2.58 2.55
N ARG A 113 -8.83 -3.74 2.21
CA ARG A 113 -10.26 -4.03 2.26
C ARG A 113 -10.50 -5.22 3.19
N CYS A 114 -11.55 -5.15 4.01
CA CYS A 114 -11.99 -6.27 4.85
C CYS A 114 -13.34 -6.78 4.36
N TYR A 115 -13.66 -8.05 4.64
CA TYR A 115 -14.99 -8.57 4.34
C TYR A 115 -16.04 -7.80 5.15
N LYS A 116 -17.19 -7.55 4.51
CA LYS A 116 -18.33 -6.96 5.22
C LYS A 116 -18.88 -7.98 6.23
N PRO A 117 -19.48 -7.53 7.35
CA PRO A 117 -20.17 -8.41 8.26
C PRO A 117 -21.30 -9.17 7.54
N GLY A 118 -21.49 -10.45 7.88
CA GLY A 118 -22.60 -11.27 7.36
C GLY A 118 -22.43 -11.76 5.93
N ILE A 119 -21.28 -11.55 5.30
CA ILE A 119 -20.96 -12.16 4.01
C ILE A 119 -20.79 -13.67 4.19
N ARG A 120 -21.45 -14.45 3.33
CA ARG A 120 -21.35 -15.91 3.34
C ARG A 120 -19.98 -16.35 2.85
N GLU A 121 -19.46 -17.44 3.39
CA GLU A 121 -18.19 -18.04 2.92
C GLU A 121 -18.21 -18.30 1.42
N THR A 122 -19.34 -18.76 0.87
CA THR A 122 -19.49 -18.97 -0.58
C THR A 122 -19.30 -17.69 -1.41
N GLN A 123 -19.66 -16.52 -0.88
CA GLN A 123 -19.44 -15.23 -1.56
C GLN A 123 -17.97 -14.80 -1.48
N ILE A 124 -17.29 -15.16 -0.39
CA ILE A 124 -15.85 -14.97 -0.23
C ILE A 124 -15.11 -15.87 -1.22
N ASP A 125 -15.48 -17.14 -1.30
CA ASP A 125 -14.84 -18.11 -2.19
C ASP A 125 -15.10 -17.78 -3.65
N LEU A 126 -16.32 -17.38 -4.02
CA LEU A 126 -16.59 -16.86 -5.36
C LEU A 126 -15.75 -15.63 -5.70
N LEU A 127 -15.54 -14.71 -4.74
CA LEU A 127 -14.66 -13.57 -4.96
C LEU A 127 -13.21 -14.02 -5.16
N LYS A 128 -12.71 -14.97 -4.34
CA LYS A 128 -11.37 -15.54 -4.50
C LYS A 128 -11.21 -16.21 -5.86
N GLU A 129 -12.17 -17.02 -6.29
CA GLU A 129 -12.16 -17.67 -7.61
C GLU A 129 -12.11 -16.64 -8.73
N LYS A 130 -12.94 -15.59 -8.66
CA LYS A 130 -12.90 -14.51 -9.66
C LYS A 130 -11.57 -13.76 -9.67
N ILE A 131 -10.96 -13.54 -8.50
CA ILE A 131 -9.63 -12.93 -8.38
C ILE A 131 -8.58 -13.85 -9.01
N LEU A 132 -8.59 -15.14 -8.67
CA LEU A 132 -7.68 -16.14 -9.21
C LEU A 132 -7.82 -16.31 -10.73
N ALA A 133 -9.04 -16.17 -11.24
CA ALA A 133 -9.34 -16.24 -12.67
C ALA A 133 -9.14 -14.90 -13.40
N GLY A 134 -8.75 -13.82 -12.72
CA GLY A 134 -8.59 -12.50 -13.34
C GLY A 134 -9.89 -11.85 -13.85
N THR A 135 -11.05 -12.31 -13.40
CA THR A 135 -12.37 -11.84 -13.86
C THR A 135 -13.12 -10.99 -12.83
N ALA A 136 -12.49 -10.73 -11.68
CA ALA A 136 -13.10 -9.94 -10.61
C ALA A 136 -13.34 -8.49 -11.07
N THR A 137 -14.59 -8.04 -11.01
CA THR A 137 -14.93 -6.64 -11.29
C THR A 137 -14.85 -5.79 -10.01
N ARG A 138 -14.79 -4.46 -10.17
CA ARG A 138 -14.93 -3.52 -9.04
C ARG A 138 -16.22 -3.75 -8.24
N SER A 139 -17.31 -4.14 -8.91
CA SER A 139 -18.58 -4.49 -8.25
C SER A 139 -18.42 -5.74 -7.39
N ASP A 140 -17.77 -6.79 -7.88
CA ASP A 140 -17.51 -8.02 -7.12
C ASP A 140 -16.71 -7.74 -5.85
N ILE A 141 -15.63 -6.96 -5.96
CA ILE A 141 -14.79 -6.58 -4.84
C ILE A 141 -15.59 -5.74 -3.82
N THR A 142 -16.25 -4.67 -4.26
CA THR A 142 -16.97 -3.75 -3.37
C THR A 142 -18.26 -4.32 -2.79
N ARG A 143 -18.83 -5.37 -3.41
CA ARG A 143 -20.00 -6.08 -2.89
C ARG A 143 -19.66 -6.87 -1.63
N VAL A 144 -18.52 -7.57 -1.64
CA VAL A 144 -18.10 -8.49 -0.57
C VAL A 144 -17.21 -7.79 0.47
N THR A 145 -16.46 -6.78 0.05
CA THR A 145 -15.48 -6.10 0.92
C THR A 145 -15.78 -4.62 1.12
N ARG A 146 -15.34 -4.05 2.24
CA ARG A 146 -15.37 -2.61 2.56
C ARG A 146 -13.95 -2.12 2.80
N ARG A 147 -13.71 -0.80 2.68
CA ARG A 147 -12.40 -0.22 2.99
C ARG A 147 -12.13 -0.37 4.49
N LEU A 148 -11.00 -0.98 4.84
CA LEU A 148 -10.60 -1.11 6.24
C LEU A 148 -10.31 0.27 6.86
N GLY A 149 -9.79 1.20 6.06
CA GLY A 149 -9.55 2.58 6.48
C GLY A 149 -10.81 3.29 7.01
N ASP A 150 -11.99 3.01 6.44
CA ASP A 150 -13.24 3.64 6.90
C ASP A 150 -13.64 3.15 8.31
N GLU A 151 -13.29 1.91 8.68
CA GLU A 151 -13.57 1.36 10.00
C GLU A 151 -12.57 1.87 11.05
N ILE A 152 -11.30 1.98 10.67
CA ILE A 152 -10.26 2.59 11.52
C ILE A 152 -10.63 4.05 11.81
N ALA A 153 -11.02 4.82 10.79
CA ALA A 153 -11.37 6.22 10.92
C ALA A 153 -12.52 6.47 11.92
N LYS A 154 -13.52 5.58 11.93
CA LYS A 154 -14.63 5.64 12.91
C LYS A 154 -14.16 5.48 14.36
N VAL A 155 -13.20 4.57 14.61
CA VAL A 155 -12.67 4.35 15.96
C VAL A 155 -11.99 5.60 16.51
N TYR A 156 -11.34 6.38 15.64
CA TYR A 156 -10.55 7.55 16.02
C TYR A 156 -11.25 8.89 15.70
N GLY A 157 -12.53 8.88 15.33
CA GLY A 157 -13.34 10.09 15.17
C GLY A 157 -12.99 10.96 13.95
N PHE A 158 -12.41 10.39 12.89
CA PHE A 158 -12.15 11.11 11.64
C PHE A 158 -12.86 10.45 10.45
N SER A 159 -13.00 11.18 9.34
CA SER A 159 -13.64 10.67 8.11
C SER A 159 -12.66 10.71 6.95
N ILE A 160 -12.54 9.61 6.22
CA ILE A 160 -11.74 9.54 4.99
C ILE A 160 -12.62 10.03 3.82
N PRO A 161 -12.18 11.04 3.05
CA PRO A 161 -12.94 11.54 1.90
C PRO A 161 -13.27 10.43 0.91
N ARG A 162 -14.53 10.37 0.46
CA ARG A 162 -15.02 9.41 -0.54
C ARG A 162 -14.82 9.90 -1.98
N THR A 163 -14.56 11.19 -2.12
CA THR A 163 -14.29 11.91 -3.37
C THR A 163 -13.26 13.01 -3.08
N ARG A 164 -12.41 13.27 -4.07
CA ARG A 164 -11.37 14.30 -4.04
C ARG A 164 -12.02 15.67 -3.78
N GLN A 165 -11.66 16.36 -2.69
CA GLN A 165 -12.01 17.77 -2.56
C GLN A 165 -11.05 18.58 -3.44
N PRO A 166 -11.54 19.58 -4.19
CA PRO A 166 -10.67 20.44 -4.97
C PRO A 166 -9.75 21.19 -4.00
N VAL A 167 -8.44 20.99 -4.14
CA VAL A 167 -7.45 21.78 -3.42
C VAL A 167 -7.52 23.20 -3.97
N SER A 168 -7.99 24.15 -3.16
CA SER A 168 -7.86 25.56 -3.46
C SER A 168 -6.37 25.89 -3.53
N LYS A 169 -5.85 26.09 -4.75
CA LYS A 169 -4.54 26.70 -4.95
C LYS A 169 -4.63 28.14 -4.47
N GLU A 170 -4.16 28.41 -3.26
CA GLU A 170 -3.86 29.76 -2.82
C GLU A 170 -2.71 30.28 -3.71
N ARG A 171 -2.92 31.48 -4.28
CA ARG A 171 -2.02 32.14 -5.24
C ARG A 171 -0.90 32.87 -4.52
#